data_AF-A0A846C2E7-F1
#
_entry.id   AF-A0A846C2E7-F1
#
_cell.length_a   1.000
_cell.length_b   1.000
_cell.length_c   1.000
_cell.angle_alpha   90.00
_cell.angle_beta   90.00
_cell.angle_gamma   90.00
#
_symmetry.space_group_name_H-M   'P 1'
#
loop_
_entity.id
_entity.type
_entity.pdbx_description
1 polymer ?
#
loop_
_entity_poly.entity_id
_entity_poly.type
_entity_poly.pdbx_seq_one_letter_code
_entity_poly.pdbx_strand_id
1 'polypeptide(L)'
;ILESHQPRVIGLDLYRDFPVGAEHPDLKQRLQESLYLVGVCKVSNPQTQDPGVKPPPEMPIKNLSFSDIVLDQDNVIRRHLLALTPEPASVCQASYSLSSELAFRYLEAEGISPTFTEDHHLQLGDTIFKRLEPHTGGYQNIDAGAHQVLLNYRSHQNHSLQDFVPNITVGAILEGKLNPDLVKDRIVLIGVTARSFNDYQSASSSQGQKQIPGVVIQAHMVSQILSAVLDERPLLEAWPLWSEVLWVWCWSLTGGLIVWHFRLWFRFALVTGALGLLYSLSLVLLIQGSWVPLVPSAIALVSTGGMVIAYTSKQQQQSPSTIES
;
A
#
# COMPACT_ATOMS: atom_id res chain seq x y z
N ILE A 1 -9.73 0.26 -31.15
CA ILE A 1 -10.61 1.27 -30.51
C ILE A 1 -9.81 2.13 -29.54
N LEU A 2 -9.23 1.56 -28.48
CA LEU A 2 -8.49 2.38 -27.50
C LEU A 2 -7.25 3.06 -28.11
N GLU A 3 -6.38 2.29 -28.79
CA GLU A 3 -5.15 2.81 -29.39
C GLU A 3 -5.38 3.95 -30.40
N SER A 4 -6.51 3.96 -31.12
CA SER A 4 -6.82 5.06 -32.06
C SER A 4 -7.08 6.40 -31.36
N HIS A 5 -7.26 6.39 -30.04
CA HIS A 5 -7.38 7.60 -29.22
C HIS A 5 -6.07 7.97 -28.52
N GLN A 6 -4.94 7.33 -28.84
CA GLN A 6 -3.61 7.67 -28.34
C GLN A 6 -3.52 7.68 -26.79
N PRO A 7 -3.78 6.55 -26.11
CA PRO A 7 -3.47 6.43 -24.69
C PRO A 7 -1.96 6.48 -24.47
N ARG A 8 -1.53 6.81 -23.25
CA ARG A 8 -0.11 6.67 -22.86
C ARG A 8 0.27 5.20 -22.77
N VAL A 9 -0.56 4.42 -22.09
CA VAL A 9 -0.35 2.99 -21.89
C VAL A 9 -1.68 2.33 -21.51
N ILE A 10 -1.83 1.06 -21.88
CA ILE A 10 -2.99 0.21 -21.62
C ILE A 10 -2.51 -1.00 -20.82
N GLY A 11 -3.02 -1.17 -19.61
CA GLY A 11 -2.81 -2.37 -18.78
C GLY A 11 -3.96 -3.35 -18.92
N LEU A 12 -3.63 -4.60 -19.25
CA LEU A 12 -4.56 -5.71 -19.33
C LEU A 12 -4.41 -6.57 -18.07
N ASP A 13 -5.25 -6.29 -17.06
CA ASP A 13 -5.34 -7.04 -15.81
C ASP A 13 -6.26 -8.26 -16.00
N LEU A 14 -5.88 -9.13 -16.93
CA LEU A 14 -6.59 -10.37 -17.26
C LEU A 14 -5.56 -11.46 -17.56
N TYR A 15 -5.64 -12.57 -16.83
CA TYR A 15 -4.83 -13.73 -17.14
C TYR A 15 -5.26 -14.36 -18.46
N ARG A 16 -4.26 -14.67 -19.29
CA ARG A 16 -4.44 -15.39 -20.54
C ARG A 16 -3.23 -16.28 -20.77
N ASP A 17 -3.29 -17.49 -20.24
CA ASP A 17 -2.23 -18.50 -20.32
C ASP A 17 -2.36 -19.41 -21.56
N PHE A 18 -3.11 -18.96 -22.57
CA PHE A 18 -3.45 -19.72 -23.76
C PHE A 18 -3.29 -18.88 -25.03
N PRO A 19 -2.97 -19.52 -26.18
CA PRO A 19 -2.75 -18.82 -27.43
C PRO A 19 -4.01 -18.13 -27.95
N VAL A 20 -3.83 -17.14 -28.81
CA VAL A 20 -4.92 -16.55 -29.59
C VAL A 20 -5.40 -17.55 -30.64
N GLY A 21 -6.72 -17.74 -30.70
CA GLY A 21 -7.35 -18.60 -31.71
C GLY A 21 -7.10 -18.09 -33.12
N ALA A 22 -7.09 -19.00 -34.09
CA ALA A 22 -6.78 -18.69 -35.48
C ALA A 22 -7.77 -17.69 -36.12
N GLU A 23 -8.97 -17.59 -35.56
CA GLU A 23 -10.05 -16.68 -35.94
C GLU A 23 -9.82 -15.22 -35.52
N HIS A 24 -8.77 -14.93 -34.73
CA HIS A 24 -8.48 -13.59 -34.21
C HIS A 24 -7.06 -13.10 -34.53
N PRO A 25 -6.67 -13.02 -35.83
CA PRO A 25 -5.32 -12.61 -36.23
C PRO A 25 -4.95 -11.21 -35.75
N ASP A 26 -5.90 -10.28 -35.73
CA ASP A 26 -5.68 -8.90 -35.28
C ASP A 26 -5.32 -8.81 -33.79
N LEU A 27 -5.92 -9.67 -32.95
CA LEU A 27 -5.59 -9.71 -31.53
C LEU A 27 -4.18 -10.26 -31.31
N LYS A 28 -3.83 -11.33 -32.05
CA LYS A 28 -2.48 -11.90 -32.02
C LYS A 28 -1.43 -10.85 -32.40
N GLN A 29 -1.66 -10.14 -33.50
CA GLN A 29 -0.75 -9.07 -33.93
C GLN A 29 -0.63 -7.96 -32.87
N ARG A 30 -1.75 -7.53 -32.28
CA ARG A 30 -1.72 -6.51 -31.21
C ARG A 30 -0.95 -6.94 -29.98
N LEU A 31 -1.10 -8.18 -29.51
CA LEU A 31 -0.35 -8.69 -28.37
C LEU A 31 1.16 -8.73 -28.64
N GLN A 32 1.54 -8.98 -29.89
CA GLN A 32 2.94 -9.05 -30.33
C GLN A 32 3.58 -7.68 -30.52
N GLU A 33 2.86 -6.74 -31.14
CA GLU A 33 3.45 -5.53 -31.73
C GLU A 33 3.07 -4.24 -31.00
N SER A 34 2.01 -4.23 -30.18
CA SER A 34 1.56 -2.99 -29.54
C SER A 34 2.60 -2.43 -28.58
N LEU A 35 2.89 -1.13 -28.73
CA LEU A 35 3.74 -0.39 -27.79
C LEU A 35 2.96 0.13 -26.58
N TYR A 36 1.62 0.18 -26.69
CA TYR A 36 0.76 0.68 -25.63
C TYR A 36 0.37 -0.41 -24.64
N LEU A 37 0.38 -1.67 -25.04
CA LEU A 37 -0.20 -2.76 -24.25
C LEU A 37 0.82 -3.39 -23.29
N VAL A 38 0.41 -3.52 -22.03
CA VAL A 38 1.08 -4.29 -20.99
C VAL A 38 0.12 -5.36 -20.50
N GLY A 39 0.55 -6.62 -20.49
CA GLY A 39 -0.23 -7.73 -19.94
C GLY A 39 0.36 -8.27 -18.66
N VAL A 40 -0.37 -9.21 -18.07
CA VAL A 40 -0.03 -9.79 -16.77
C VAL A 40 0.26 -11.28 -16.86
N CYS A 41 1.18 -11.72 -16.01
CA CYS A 41 1.30 -13.10 -15.55
C CYS A 41 1.31 -13.13 -14.02
N LYS A 42 1.34 -14.33 -13.43
CA LYS A 42 1.47 -14.49 -11.98
C LYS A 42 2.73 -15.26 -11.66
N VAL A 43 3.55 -14.70 -10.77
CA VAL A 43 4.80 -15.32 -10.34
C VAL A 43 4.50 -16.54 -9.48
N SER A 44 5.30 -17.58 -9.67
CA SER A 44 5.20 -18.81 -8.89
C SER A 44 5.71 -18.54 -7.48
N ASN A 45 5.00 -19.05 -6.47
CA ASN A 45 5.40 -18.93 -5.07
C ASN A 45 5.54 -20.33 -4.43
N PRO A 46 6.77 -20.85 -4.29
CA PRO A 46 7.01 -22.16 -3.67
C PRO A 46 6.59 -22.24 -2.21
N GLN A 47 6.67 -21.13 -1.47
CA GLN A 47 6.31 -21.09 -0.05
C GLN A 47 4.82 -21.37 0.16
N THR A 48 3.98 -20.88 -0.76
CA THR A 48 2.53 -21.10 -0.74
C THR A 48 2.08 -22.22 -1.68
N GLN A 49 3.02 -22.93 -2.33
CA GLN A 49 2.76 -23.92 -3.38
C GLN A 49 1.89 -23.37 -4.54
N ASP A 50 1.99 -22.06 -4.80
CA ASP A 50 1.29 -21.43 -5.91
C ASP A 50 2.11 -21.61 -7.20
N PRO A 51 1.60 -22.33 -8.22
CA PRO A 51 2.34 -22.54 -9.45
C PRO A 51 2.50 -21.26 -10.28
N GLY A 52 1.76 -20.19 -9.98
CA GLY A 52 1.69 -19.00 -10.81
C GLY A 52 0.82 -19.22 -12.05
N VAL A 53 0.82 -18.25 -12.95
CA VAL A 53 0.01 -18.22 -14.18
C VAL A 53 0.90 -17.76 -15.32
N LYS A 54 0.91 -18.53 -16.42
CA LYS A 54 1.73 -18.20 -17.59
C LYS A 54 1.25 -16.92 -18.28
N PRO A 55 2.18 -16.17 -18.91
CA PRO A 55 1.81 -15.03 -19.73
C PRO A 55 1.09 -15.46 -21.03
N PRO A 56 0.45 -14.52 -21.73
CA PRO A 56 0.01 -14.72 -23.12
C PRO A 56 1.22 -15.13 -23.99
N PRO A 57 1.16 -16.28 -24.69
CA PRO A 57 2.30 -16.77 -25.50
C PRO A 57 2.76 -15.79 -26.58
N GLU A 58 1.85 -14.95 -27.05
CA GLU A 58 2.09 -13.93 -28.07
C GLU A 58 2.82 -12.69 -27.53
N MET A 59 2.77 -12.44 -26.22
CA MET A 59 3.20 -11.17 -25.66
C MET A 59 4.72 -11.16 -25.40
N PRO A 60 5.47 -10.17 -25.90
CA PRO A 60 6.90 -10.10 -25.64
C PRO A 60 7.18 -9.73 -24.18
N ILE A 61 8.31 -10.19 -23.65
CA ILE A 61 8.73 -10.00 -22.24
C ILE A 61 8.71 -8.51 -21.85
N LYS A 62 9.11 -7.61 -22.76
CA LYS A 62 9.09 -6.16 -22.51
C LYS A 62 7.71 -5.58 -22.20
N ASN A 63 6.63 -6.26 -22.62
CA ASN A 63 5.24 -5.87 -22.40
C ASN A 63 4.58 -6.70 -21.28
N LEU A 64 5.37 -7.43 -20.52
CA LEU A 64 4.88 -8.32 -19.49
C LEU A 64 5.18 -7.76 -18.10
N SER A 65 4.17 -7.83 -17.24
CA SER A 65 4.24 -7.46 -15.84
C SER A 65 3.62 -8.56 -14.98
N PHE A 66 3.82 -8.53 -13.67
CA PHE A 66 3.10 -9.42 -12.76
C PHE A 66 1.91 -8.71 -12.09
N SER A 67 0.83 -9.43 -11.79
CA SER A 67 -0.32 -8.88 -11.04
C SER A 67 -0.40 -9.39 -9.60
N ASP A 68 0.65 -10.05 -9.11
CA ASP A 68 0.80 -10.48 -7.73
C ASP A 68 0.52 -9.37 -6.71
N ILE A 69 -0.19 -9.76 -5.67
CA ILE A 69 -0.54 -8.92 -4.52
C ILE A 69 -0.02 -9.57 -3.25
N VAL A 70 0.27 -8.74 -2.24
CA VAL A 70 0.66 -9.23 -0.92
C VAL A 70 -0.48 -8.97 0.06
N LEU A 71 -0.98 -10.04 0.66
CA LEU A 71 -2.00 -9.99 1.70
C LEU A 71 -1.35 -9.93 3.07
N ASP A 72 -1.90 -9.10 3.96
CA ASP A 72 -1.61 -9.18 5.39
C ASP A 72 -2.34 -10.38 6.02
N GLN A 73 -2.01 -10.70 7.28
CA GLN A 73 -2.55 -11.86 8.01
C GLN A 73 -4.09 -11.86 8.09
N ASP A 74 -4.73 -10.70 8.01
CA ASP A 74 -6.18 -10.52 8.01
C ASP A 74 -6.80 -10.45 6.60
N ASN A 75 -6.03 -10.86 5.58
CA ASN A 75 -6.39 -10.84 4.16
C ASN A 75 -6.66 -9.44 3.58
N VAL A 76 -6.17 -8.39 4.23
CA VAL A 76 -6.31 -7.02 3.73
C VAL A 76 -5.04 -6.60 2.99
N ILE A 77 -5.21 -5.98 1.83
CA ILE A 77 -4.11 -5.38 1.09
C ILE A 77 -3.77 -4.04 1.74
N ARG A 78 -2.59 -3.96 2.34
CA ARG A 78 -1.99 -2.71 2.87
C ARG A 78 -0.62 -2.42 2.28
N ARG A 79 -0.07 -3.38 1.54
CA ARG A 79 1.27 -3.33 0.96
C ARG A 79 1.15 -3.37 -0.56
N HIS A 80 1.97 -2.55 -1.21
CA HIS A 80 2.10 -2.47 -2.65
C HIS A 80 3.41 -3.12 -3.06
N LEU A 81 3.29 -4.22 -3.81
CA LEU A 81 4.40 -4.92 -4.43
C LEU A 81 4.82 -4.18 -5.70
N LEU A 82 5.98 -3.53 -5.68
CA LEU A 82 6.49 -2.73 -6.80
C LEU A 82 7.32 -3.57 -7.77
N ALA A 83 8.21 -4.39 -7.21
CA ALA A 83 9.15 -5.20 -7.95
C ALA A 83 9.50 -6.47 -7.17
N LEU A 84 9.88 -7.53 -7.87
CA LEU A 84 10.41 -8.74 -7.28
C LEU A 84 11.37 -9.40 -8.27
N THR A 85 12.20 -10.31 -7.78
CA THR A 85 13.04 -11.16 -8.63
C THR A 85 12.40 -12.55 -8.70
N PRO A 86 11.80 -12.94 -9.84
CA PRO A 86 11.19 -14.26 -9.96
C PRO A 86 12.25 -15.34 -9.83
N GLU A 87 11.87 -16.48 -9.27
CA GLU A 87 12.74 -17.65 -9.31
C GLU A 87 12.95 -18.12 -10.77
N PRO A 88 14.14 -18.66 -11.12
CA PRO A 88 14.40 -19.14 -12.49
C PRO A 88 13.40 -20.19 -12.98
N ALA A 89 12.81 -20.96 -12.07
CA ALA A 89 11.81 -21.99 -12.39
C ALA A 89 10.38 -21.42 -12.54
N SER A 90 10.16 -20.14 -12.25
CA SER A 90 8.83 -19.55 -12.33
C SER A 90 8.31 -19.49 -13.76
N VAL A 91 7.02 -19.72 -13.92
CA VAL A 91 6.31 -19.60 -15.20
C VAL A 91 6.14 -18.14 -15.67
N CYS A 92 6.39 -17.17 -14.78
CA CYS A 92 6.30 -15.74 -15.03
C CYS A 92 7.63 -15.10 -14.64
N GLN A 93 8.30 -14.50 -15.62
CA GLN A 93 9.63 -13.89 -15.45
C GLN A 93 9.58 -12.36 -15.40
N ALA A 94 8.40 -11.79 -15.15
CA ALA A 94 8.24 -10.34 -15.00
C ALA A 94 8.80 -9.88 -13.65
N SER A 95 9.61 -8.81 -13.65
CA SER A 95 10.23 -8.27 -12.44
C SER A 95 9.48 -7.08 -11.83
N TYR A 96 8.55 -6.48 -12.57
CA TYR A 96 7.77 -5.33 -12.13
C TYR A 96 6.28 -5.65 -12.12
N SER A 97 5.58 -5.08 -11.14
CA SER A 97 4.13 -5.22 -11.07
C SER A 97 3.46 -4.44 -12.20
N LEU A 98 2.22 -4.82 -12.55
CA LEU A 98 1.42 -4.11 -13.54
C LEU A 98 1.37 -2.61 -13.24
N SER A 99 1.08 -2.26 -11.99
CA SER A 99 1.03 -0.86 -11.58
C SER A 99 2.36 -0.12 -11.73
N SER A 100 3.49 -0.76 -11.43
CA SER A 100 4.82 -0.18 -11.66
C SER A 100 5.10 0.04 -13.15
N GLU A 101 4.91 -0.99 -13.98
CA GLU A 101 5.20 -0.91 -15.43
C GLU A 101 4.36 0.16 -16.13
N LEU A 102 3.08 0.28 -15.76
CA LEU A 102 2.20 1.32 -16.28
C LEU A 102 2.64 2.73 -15.85
N ALA A 103 3.03 2.88 -14.58
CA ALA A 103 3.53 4.15 -14.08
C ALA A 103 4.87 4.53 -14.74
N PHE A 104 5.78 3.58 -14.93
CA PHE A 104 7.07 3.80 -15.58
C PHE A 104 6.90 4.28 -17.02
N ARG A 105 6.05 3.62 -17.81
CA ARG A 105 5.79 4.03 -19.21
C ARG A 105 5.13 5.40 -19.31
N TYR A 106 4.28 5.75 -18.35
CA TYR A 106 3.70 7.08 -18.29
C TYR A 106 4.78 8.13 -17.98
N LEU A 107 5.60 7.88 -16.96
CA LEU A 107 6.65 8.78 -16.47
C LEU A 107 7.84 8.90 -17.44
N GLU A 108 8.17 7.86 -18.19
CA GLU A 108 9.25 7.89 -19.19
C GLU A 108 8.99 8.98 -20.23
N ALA A 109 7.73 9.16 -20.60
CA ALA A 109 7.32 10.19 -21.54
C ALA A 109 7.32 11.61 -20.94
N GLU A 110 7.43 11.72 -19.61
CA GLU A 110 7.73 12.95 -18.86
C GLU A 110 9.24 13.09 -18.55
N GLY A 111 10.09 12.21 -19.11
CA GLY A 111 11.55 12.22 -18.93
C GLY A 111 12.03 11.60 -17.62
N ILE A 112 11.17 10.83 -16.93
CA ILE A 112 11.48 10.20 -15.65
C ILE A 112 11.57 8.69 -15.83
N SER A 113 12.76 8.12 -15.59
CA SER A 113 13.01 6.68 -15.68
C SER A 113 13.27 6.07 -14.29
N PRO A 114 12.91 4.78 -14.08
CA PRO A 114 13.18 4.09 -12.82
C PRO A 114 14.69 3.87 -12.63
N THR A 115 15.19 4.25 -11.47
CA THR A 115 16.55 3.96 -11.00
C THR A 115 16.50 3.27 -9.64
N PHE A 116 17.63 2.74 -9.19
CA PHE A 116 17.77 2.20 -7.84
C PHE A 116 18.86 2.94 -7.09
N THR A 117 18.61 3.25 -5.82
CA THR A 117 19.63 3.80 -4.90
C THR A 117 20.67 2.73 -4.55
N GLU A 118 21.77 3.15 -3.91
CA GLU A 118 22.77 2.21 -3.37
C GLU A 118 22.16 1.20 -2.38
N ASP A 119 21.17 1.65 -1.60
CA ASP A 119 20.39 0.81 -0.66
C ASP A 119 19.26 0.01 -1.35
N HIS A 120 19.29 -0.11 -2.68
CA HIS A 120 18.32 -0.84 -3.48
C HIS A 120 16.87 -0.34 -3.32
N HIS A 121 16.69 0.95 -3.05
CA HIS A 121 15.37 1.59 -3.09
C HIS A 121 15.02 2.04 -4.51
N LEU A 122 13.76 1.88 -4.93
CA LEU A 122 13.30 2.33 -6.24
C LEU A 122 13.19 3.85 -6.18
N GLN A 123 13.77 4.52 -7.17
CA GLN A 123 13.74 5.96 -7.30
C GLN A 123 13.13 6.34 -8.64
N LEU A 124 12.24 7.33 -8.61
CA LEU A 124 11.60 7.93 -9.78
C LEU A 124 11.71 9.44 -9.65
N GLY A 125 12.62 10.05 -10.42
CA GLY A 125 12.97 11.46 -10.24
C GLY A 125 13.55 11.69 -8.86
N ASP A 126 12.96 12.60 -8.09
CA ASP A 126 13.38 12.91 -6.72
C ASP A 126 12.66 12.05 -5.66
N THR A 127 11.67 11.25 -6.06
CA THR A 127 10.87 10.42 -5.15
C THR A 127 11.53 9.06 -4.91
N ILE A 128 11.77 8.72 -3.65
CA ILE A 128 12.33 7.43 -3.23
C ILE A 128 11.22 6.57 -2.61
N PHE A 129 11.03 5.38 -3.16
CA PHE A 129 10.12 4.35 -2.65
C PHE A 129 10.90 3.40 -1.75
N LYS A 130 11.04 3.76 -0.46
CA LYS A 130 11.77 2.96 0.52
C LYS A 130 11.14 1.59 0.71
N ARG A 131 11.96 0.55 0.59
CA ARG A 131 11.52 -0.84 0.75
C ARG A 131 11.12 -1.10 2.20
N LEU A 132 10.02 -1.82 2.40
CA LEU A 132 9.64 -2.34 3.70
C LEU A 132 10.64 -3.39 4.18
N GLU A 133 11.17 -3.16 5.39
CA GLU A 133 12.05 -4.09 6.09
C GLU A 133 11.27 -4.95 7.09
N PRO A 134 11.80 -6.11 7.51
CA PRO A 134 11.12 -7.04 8.42
C PRO A 134 10.64 -6.43 9.75
N HIS A 135 11.22 -5.30 10.17
CA HIS A 135 10.95 -4.63 11.46
C HIS A 135 10.46 -3.18 11.27
N THR A 136 9.62 -2.95 10.26
CA THR A 136 9.05 -1.63 9.93
C THR A 136 7.74 -1.39 10.68
N GLY A 137 7.74 -0.54 11.70
CA GLY A 137 6.56 -0.18 12.49
C GLY A 137 5.82 -1.41 13.04
N GLY A 138 4.53 -1.51 12.74
CA GLY A 138 3.70 -2.65 13.18
C GLY A 138 4.00 -3.98 12.47
N TYR A 139 4.83 -3.99 11.42
CA TYR A 139 5.26 -5.21 10.77
C TYR A 139 6.47 -5.81 11.48
N GLN A 140 6.29 -7.02 11.99
CA GLN A 140 7.32 -7.80 12.67
C GLN A 140 7.35 -9.19 11.99
N ASN A 141 8.35 -9.44 11.15
CA ASN A 141 8.56 -10.66 10.36
C ASN A 141 7.77 -10.77 9.04
N ILE A 142 7.74 -9.69 8.24
CA ILE A 142 7.30 -9.80 6.85
C ILE A 142 8.41 -10.40 5.96
N ASP A 143 8.01 -11.12 4.91
CA ASP A 143 8.92 -11.43 3.81
C ASP A 143 9.27 -10.13 3.10
N ALA A 144 10.52 -9.69 3.28
CA ALA A 144 11.08 -8.49 2.68
C ALA A 144 11.94 -8.85 1.45
N GLY A 145 11.73 -10.00 0.81
CA GLY A 145 12.43 -10.48 -0.40
C GLY A 145 12.02 -9.78 -1.69
N ALA A 146 10.84 -9.15 -1.70
CA ALA A 146 10.38 -8.28 -2.78
C ALA A 146 10.31 -6.80 -2.37
N HIS A 147 10.34 -5.92 -3.37
CA HIS A 147 10.23 -4.47 -3.17
C HIS A 147 8.79 -4.10 -2.84
N GLN A 148 8.54 -3.85 -1.56
CA GLN A 148 7.21 -3.49 -1.05
C GLN A 148 7.23 -2.11 -0.42
N VAL A 149 6.14 -1.36 -0.58
CA VAL A 149 5.86 -0.11 0.14
C VAL A 149 4.48 -0.17 0.78
N LEU A 150 4.18 0.72 1.72
CA LEU A 150 2.82 0.86 2.23
C LEU A 150 1.91 1.49 1.17
N LEU A 151 0.67 1.02 1.11
CA LEU A 151 -0.34 1.48 0.17
C LEU A 151 -1.20 2.59 0.80
N ASN A 152 -1.21 3.76 0.18
CA ASN A 152 -1.93 4.97 0.53
C ASN A 152 -3.16 5.16 -0.38
N TYR A 153 -4.22 4.40 -0.08
CA TYR A 153 -5.48 4.44 -0.82
C TYR A 153 -6.07 5.86 -0.92
N ARG A 154 -6.65 6.19 -2.09
CA ARG A 154 -7.46 7.39 -2.23
C ARG A 154 -8.90 7.10 -1.82
N SER A 155 -9.52 8.00 -1.07
CA SER A 155 -10.97 7.99 -0.85
C SER A 155 -11.55 9.25 -1.45
N HIS A 156 -12.39 9.14 -2.48
CA HIS A 156 -13.12 10.28 -3.03
C HIS A 156 -14.30 10.66 -2.11
N GLN A 157 -14.85 11.86 -2.32
CA GLN A 157 -15.82 12.59 -1.49
C GLN A 157 -17.10 11.84 -1.07
N ASN A 158 -17.30 10.58 -1.50
CA ASN A 158 -18.41 9.70 -1.09
C ASN A 158 -17.95 8.34 -0.49
N HIS A 159 -16.76 8.27 0.13
CA HIS A 159 -16.27 7.08 0.89
C HIS A 159 -16.13 5.77 0.10
N SER A 160 -16.19 5.82 -1.23
CA SER A 160 -16.06 4.65 -2.10
C SER A 160 -14.64 4.57 -2.64
N LEU A 161 -13.97 3.45 -2.34
CA LEU A 161 -12.68 3.11 -2.95
C LEU A 161 -12.82 2.74 -4.44
N GLN A 162 -14.05 2.53 -4.93
CA GLN A 162 -14.34 2.13 -6.30
C GLN A 162 -14.56 3.33 -7.24
N ASP A 163 -15.09 4.43 -6.72
CA ASP A 163 -15.51 5.59 -7.53
C ASP A 163 -14.42 6.67 -7.66
N PHE A 164 -13.16 6.33 -7.37
CA PHE A 164 -12.06 7.29 -7.47
C PHE A 164 -11.53 7.45 -8.91
N VAL A 165 -11.82 6.48 -9.78
CA VAL A 165 -11.50 6.52 -11.22
C VAL A 165 -12.75 6.34 -12.07
N PRO A 166 -12.90 7.08 -13.18
CA PRO A 166 -13.96 6.83 -14.15
C PRO A 166 -13.88 5.39 -14.69
N ASN A 167 -15.01 4.71 -14.79
CA ASN A 167 -15.09 3.38 -15.39
C ASN A 167 -16.09 3.37 -16.56
N ILE A 168 -15.85 2.48 -17.52
CA ILE A 168 -16.74 2.25 -18.67
C ILE A 168 -16.72 0.74 -18.99
N THR A 169 -17.88 0.17 -19.30
CA THR A 169 -17.95 -1.26 -19.64
C THR A 169 -17.47 -1.50 -21.06
N VAL A 170 -16.88 -2.67 -21.32
CA VAL A 170 -16.48 -3.08 -22.68
C VAL A 170 -17.67 -3.05 -23.63
N GLY A 171 -18.85 -3.47 -23.18
CA GLY A 171 -20.10 -3.39 -23.96
C GLY A 171 -20.41 -1.96 -24.42
N ALA A 172 -20.30 -0.96 -23.53
CA ALA A 172 -20.52 0.43 -23.90
C ALA A 172 -19.48 0.95 -24.91
N ILE A 173 -18.22 0.49 -24.82
CA ILE A 173 -17.18 0.82 -25.82
C ILE A 173 -17.54 0.22 -27.18
N LEU A 174 -18.00 -1.05 -27.22
CA LEU A 174 -18.41 -1.72 -28.46
C LEU A 174 -19.65 -1.07 -29.10
N GLU A 175 -20.52 -0.45 -28.29
CA GLU A 175 -21.66 0.36 -28.73
C GLU A 175 -21.27 1.79 -29.18
N GLY A 176 -19.98 2.15 -29.16
CA GLY A 176 -19.50 3.46 -29.58
C GLY A 176 -19.72 4.58 -28.56
N LYS A 177 -19.97 4.26 -27.28
CA LYS A 177 -20.20 5.24 -26.20
C LYS A 177 -18.90 5.70 -25.50
N LEU A 178 -17.74 5.49 -26.13
CA LEU A 178 -16.45 5.88 -25.57
C LEU A 178 -16.21 7.38 -25.79
N ASN A 179 -16.05 8.14 -24.71
CA ASN A 179 -15.51 9.50 -24.79
C ASN A 179 -13.97 9.42 -25.01
N PRO A 180 -13.43 9.94 -26.13
CA PRO A 180 -11.99 9.95 -26.39
C PRO A 180 -11.14 10.60 -25.30
N ASP A 181 -11.68 11.59 -24.58
CA ASP A 181 -10.98 12.32 -23.51
C ASP A 181 -10.66 11.44 -22.29
N LEU A 182 -11.35 10.31 -22.15
CA LEU A 182 -11.08 9.30 -21.11
C LEU A 182 -9.91 8.37 -21.47
N VAL A 183 -9.40 8.45 -22.70
CA VAL A 183 -8.34 7.56 -23.20
C VAL A 183 -7.10 8.33 -23.59
N LYS A 184 -7.27 9.45 -24.30
CA LYS A 184 -6.17 10.26 -24.81
C LYS A 184 -5.25 10.69 -23.68
N ASP A 185 -3.95 10.41 -23.85
CA ASP A 185 -2.90 10.82 -22.92
C ASP A 185 -3.06 10.25 -21.49
N ARG A 186 -3.78 9.12 -21.35
CA ARG A 186 -4.07 8.48 -20.05
C ARG A 186 -3.58 7.05 -19.98
N ILE A 187 -3.45 6.57 -18.74
CA ILE A 187 -3.34 5.14 -18.43
C ILE A 187 -4.74 4.55 -18.47
N VAL A 188 -4.93 3.49 -19.27
CA VAL A 188 -6.19 2.75 -19.35
C VAL A 188 -5.99 1.36 -18.76
N LEU A 189 -6.80 0.99 -17.77
CA LEU A 189 -6.81 -0.34 -17.18
C LEU A 189 -8.02 -1.13 -17.68
N ILE A 190 -7.79 -2.35 -18.15
CA ILE A 190 -8.81 -3.29 -18.59
C ILE A 190 -8.76 -4.49 -17.64
N GLY A 191 -9.85 -4.75 -16.93
CA GLY A 191 -9.95 -5.89 -16.00
C GLY A 191 -11.40 -6.23 -15.70
N VAL A 192 -11.60 -7.21 -14.82
CA VAL A 192 -12.94 -7.66 -14.44
C VAL A 192 -13.42 -6.95 -13.18
N THR A 193 -14.68 -6.51 -13.18
CA THR A 193 -15.35 -5.95 -12.00
C THR A 193 -16.55 -6.78 -11.55
N ALA A 194 -16.90 -7.85 -12.27
CA ALA A 194 -18.02 -8.73 -11.92
C ALA A 194 -17.64 -9.66 -10.75
N ARG A 195 -18.48 -9.71 -9.70
CA ARG A 195 -18.27 -10.56 -8.51
C ARG A 195 -18.12 -12.05 -8.81
N SER A 196 -18.69 -12.51 -9.93
CA SER A 196 -18.64 -13.91 -10.36
C SER A 196 -17.24 -14.40 -10.73
N PHE A 197 -16.29 -13.50 -10.99
CA PHE A 197 -14.92 -13.86 -11.35
C PHE A 197 -13.97 -13.96 -10.15
N ASN A 198 -14.50 -13.79 -8.93
CA ASN A 198 -13.77 -13.90 -7.65
C ASN A 198 -12.49 -13.05 -7.55
N ASP A 199 -12.39 -11.98 -8.35
CA ASP A 199 -11.26 -11.02 -8.33
C ASP A 199 -11.58 -9.79 -7.46
N TYR A 200 -12.16 -10.05 -6.29
CA TYR A 200 -12.44 -9.02 -5.29
C TYR A 200 -11.47 -9.20 -4.15
N GLN A 201 -10.73 -8.15 -3.87
CA GLN A 201 -9.78 -8.15 -2.76
C GLN A 201 -10.26 -7.23 -1.66
N SER A 202 -9.84 -7.55 -0.45
CA SER A 202 -10.13 -6.73 0.71
C SER A 202 -9.13 -5.58 0.79
N ALA A 203 -9.63 -4.36 0.73
CA ALA A 203 -8.84 -3.14 0.92
C ALA A 203 -9.17 -2.49 2.25
N SER A 204 -8.16 -1.86 2.86
CA SER A 204 -8.35 -1.08 4.07
C SER A 204 -8.99 0.27 3.72
N SER A 205 -10.11 0.59 4.35
CA SER A 205 -10.76 1.89 4.23
C SER A 205 -11.00 2.51 5.61
N SER A 206 -11.26 3.82 5.66
CA SER A 206 -11.60 4.53 6.90
C SER A 206 -12.87 4.01 7.59
N GLN A 207 -13.68 3.20 6.90
CA GLN A 207 -14.90 2.56 7.42
C GLN A 207 -14.73 1.04 7.65
N GLY A 208 -13.49 0.53 7.60
CA GLY A 208 -13.18 -0.89 7.73
C GLY A 208 -12.87 -1.58 6.40
N GLN A 209 -12.93 -2.91 6.40
CA GLN A 209 -12.60 -3.75 5.25
C GLN A 209 -13.68 -3.64 4.16
N LYS A 210 -13.28 -3.28 2.94
CA LYS A 210 -14.18 -3.24 1.78
C LYS A 210 -13.64 -4.14 0.68
N GLN A 211 -14.51 -4.97 0.10
CA GLN A 211 -14.17 -5.71 -1.12
C GLN A 211 -14.23 -4.78 -2.32
N ILE A 212 -13.12 -4.70 -3.06
CA ILE A 212 -13.01 -3.92 -4.30
C ILE A 212 -12.41 -4.78 -5.42
N PRO A 213 -12.77 -4.54 -6.69
CA PRO A 213 -12.19 -5.28 -7.81
C PRO A 213 -10.66 -5.14 -7.89
N GLY A 214 -9.96 -6.19 -8.29
CA GLY A 214 -8.50 -6.21 -8.46
C GLY A 214 -7.98 -5.08 -9.33
N VAL A 215 -8.63 -4.84 -10.47
CA VAL A 215 -8.28 -3.73 -11.39
C VAL A 215 -8.37 -2.34 -10.75
N VAL A 216 -9.28 -2.14 -9.78
CA VAL A 216 -9.42 -0.88 -9.04
C VAL A 216 -8.23 -0.72 -8.08
N ILE A 217 -7.71 -1.81 -7.52
CA ILE A 217 -6.52 -1.78 -6.68
C ILE A 217 -5.28 -1.44 -7.51
N GLN A 218 -5.15 -2.04 -8.70
CA GLN A 218 -4.09 -1.67 -9.64
C GLN A 218 -4.18 -0.17 -9.97
N ALA A 219 -5.37 0.38 -10.16
CA ALA A 219 -5.55 1.81 -10.36
C ALA A 219 -5.07 2.64 -9.15
N HIS A 220 -5.35 2.21 -7.91
CA HIS A 220 -4.86 2.90 -6.69
C HIS A 220 -3.34 2.86 -6.61
N MET A 221 -2.74 1.72 -6.93
CA MET A 221 -1.30 1.50 -6.95
C MET A 221 -0.60 2.37 -8.00
N VAL A 222 -1.12 2.41 -9.24
CA VAL A 222 -0.64 3.32 -10.30
C VAL A 222 -0.77 4.77 -9.84
N SER A 223 -1.95 5.14 -9.30
CA SER A 223 -2.20 6.49 -8.84
C SER A 223 -1.22 6.88 -7.73
N GLN A 224 -0.93 6.00 -6.77
CA GLN A 224 0.07 6.25 -5.73
C GLN A 224 1.43 6.61 -6.33
N ILE A 225 1.94 5.82 -7.26
CA ILE A 225 3.25 6.07 -7.88
C ILE A 225 3.25 7.43 -8.57
N LEU A 226 2.29 7.67 -9.46
CA LEU A 226 2.23 8.92 -10.22
C LEU A 226 2.05 10.15 -9.32
N SER A 227 1.20 10.07 -8.30
CA SER A 227 0.95 11.22 -7.42
C SER A 227 2.15 11.51 -6.52
N ALA A 228 2.90 10.48 -6.11
CA ALA A 228 4.09 10.68 -5.31
C ALA A 228 5.20 11.36 -6.13
N VAL A 229 5.28 11.06 -7.44
CA VAL A 229 6.30 11.60 -8.35
C VAL A 229 5.91 12.97 -8.91
N LEU A 230 4.66 13.16 -9.32
CA LEU A 230 4.21 14.36 -10.04
C LEU A 230 3.54 15.39 -9.12
N ASP A 231 2.85 14.94 -8.08
CA ASP A 231 2.07 15.82 -7.17
C ASP A 231 2.70 15.93 -5.77
N GLU A 232 3.89 15.36 -5.55
CA GLU A 232 4.58 15.27 -4.25
C GLU A 232 3.69 14.69 -3.13
N ARG A 233 2.74 13.82 -3.48
CA ARG A 233 1.84 13.20 -2.50
C ARG A 233 2.66 12.32 -1.55
N PRO A 234 2.51 12.46 -0.21
CA PRO A 234 3.32 11.70 0.74
C PRO A 234 3.06 10.20 0.62
N LEU A 235 4.16 9.44 0.59
CA LEU A 235 4.15 8.00 0.79
C LEU A 235 3.96 7.70 2.29
N LEU A 236 3.35 6.56 2.59
CA LEU A 236 3.24 6.09 3.97
C LEU A 236 4.55 5.41 4.36
N GLU A 237 5.22 5.97 5.36
CA GLU A 237 6.49 5.47 5.90
C GLU A 237 6.39 5.34 7.43
N ALA A 238 6.92 4.25 7.96
CA ALA A 238 7.15 4.16 9.40
C ALA A 238 8.43 4.92 9.78
N TRP A 239 8.50 5.34 11.03
CA TRP A 239 9.73 5.93 11.57
C TRP A 239 10.83 4.88 11.71
N PRO A 240 12.11 5.31 11.67
CA PRO A 240 13.19 4.42 12.02
C PRO A 240 13.06 4.00 13.49
N LEU A 241 13.48 2.77 13.79
CA LEU A 241 13.26 2.13 15.09
C LEU A 241 13.69 2.99 16.30
N TRP A 242 14.81 3.73 16.18
CA TRP A 242 15.29 4.60 17.25
C TRP A 242 14.32 5.76 17.57
N SER A 243 13.66 6.31 16.54
CA SER A 243 12.67 7.38 16.71
C SER A 243 11.39 6.83 17.33
N GLU A 244 10.98 5.61 16.97
CA GLU A 244 9.86 4.92 17.60
C GLU A 244 10.11 4.66 19.09
N VAL A 245 11.30 4.18 19.45
CA VAL A 245 11.71 3.97 20.84
C VAL A 245 11.68 5.27 21.63
N LEU A 246 12.23 6.36 21.06
CA LEU A 246 12.22 7.68 21.69
C LEU A 246 10.78 8.19 21.90
N TRP A 247 9.92 8.00 20.91
CA TRP A 247 8.51 8.38 20.98
C TRP A 247 7.78 7.65 22.11
N VAL A 248 7.91 6.31 22.18
CA VAL A 248 7.31 5.50 23.26
C VAL A 248 7.87 5.90 24.63
N TRP A 249 9.18 6.19 24.71
CA TRP A 249 9.83 6.64 25.93
C TRP A 249 9.29 8.00 26.42
N CYS A 250 9.06 8.96 25.53
CA CYS A 250 8.46 10.25 25.88
C CYS A 250 7.04 10.10 26.47
N TRP A 251 6.21 9.23 25.90
CA TRP A 251 4.86 8.97 26.41
C TRP A 251 4.85 8.17 27.71
N SER A 252 5.80 7.24 27.88
CA SER A 252 6.09 6.56 29.14
C SER A 252 6.43 7.55 30.26
N LEU A 253 7.37 8.47 30.01
CA LEU A 253 7.77 9.50 30.97
C LEU A 253 6.59 10.42 31.33
N THR A 254 5.79 10.80 30.33
CA THR A 254 4.60 11.63 30.52
C THR A 254 3.59 10.95 31.47
N GLY A 255 3.32 9.65 31.27
CA GLY A 255 2.43 8.87 32.13
C GLY A 255 2.91 8.82 33.60
N GLY A 256 4.21 8.55 33.79
CA GLY A 256 4.83 8.55 35.13
C GLY A 256 4.78 9.91 35.81
N LEU A 257 5.10 11.00 35.10
CA LEU A 257 5.11 12.37 35.64
C LEU A 257 3.70 12.85 36.04
N ILE A 258 2.68 12.53 35.24
CA ILE A 258 1.28 12.88 35.56
C ILE A 258 0.87 12.29 36.92
N VAL A 259 1.19 11.01 37.14
CA VAL A 259 0.82 10.33 38.38
C VAL A 259 1.64 10.84 39.58
N TRP A 260 2.95 11.06 39.38
CA TRP A 260 3.85 11.48 40.44
C TRP A 260 3.49 12.87 40.97
N HIS A 261 3.18 13.82 40.09
CA HIS A 261 3.05 15.23 40.46
C HIS A 261 1.62 15.65 40.82
N PHE A 262 0.60 15.04 40.21
CA PHE A 262 -0.78 15.51 40.35
C PHE A 262 -1.61 14.67 41.33
N ARG A 263 -2.59 15.32 41.99
CA ARG A 263 -3.54 14.67 42.90
C ARG A 263 -4.57 13.83 42.15
N LEU A 264 -5.14 12.84 42.84
CA LEU A 264 -6.02 11.79 42.26
C LEU A 264 -7.12 12.32 41.31
N TRP A 265 -7.84 13.37 41.69
CA TRP A 265 -8.88 14.00 40.88
C TRP A 265 -8.41 14.58 39.53
N PHE A 266 -7.17 15.08 39.43
CA PHE A 266 -6.61 15.59 38.17
C PHE A 266 -5.94 14.50 37.33
N ARG A 267 -5.51 13.38 37.94
CA ARG A 267 -4.80 12.30 37.23
C ARG A 267 -5.62 11.73 36.07
N PHE A 268 -6.89 11.41 36.32
CA PHE A 268 -7.76 10.84 35.28
C PHE A 268 -7.94 11.81 34.11
N ALA A 269 -8.25 13.08 34.39
CA ALA A 269 -8.39 14.10 33.35
C ALA A 269 -7.11 14.28 32.52
N LEU A 270 -5.94 14.30 33.17
CA LEU A 270 -4.65 14.47 32.49
C LEU A 270 -4.26 13.24 31.67
N VAL A 271 -4.48 12.02 32.16
CA VAL A 271 -4.21 10.79 31.41
C VAL A 271 -5.13 10.71 30.18
N THR A 272 -6.42 11.00 30.33
CA THR A 272 -7.35 11.04 29.19
C THR A 272 -6.96 12.12 28.18
N GLY A 273 -6.58 13.31 28.65
CA GLY A 273 -6.07 14.39 27.80
C GLY A 273 -4.81 14.00 27.04
N ALA A 274 -3.86 13.32 27.71
CA ALA A 274 -2.63 12.85 27.10
C ALA A 274 -2.88 11.77 26.04
N LEU A 275 -3.81 10.84 26.28
CA LEU A 275 -4.24 9.86 25.28
C LEU A 275 -4.91 10.52 24.07
N GLY A 276 -5.76 11.53 24.30
CA GLY A 276 -6.38 12.31 23.23
C GLY A 276 -5.36 13.08 22.40
N LEU A 277 -4.34 13.65 23.05
CA LEU A 277 -3.23 14.33 22.39
C LEU A 277 -2.38 13.35 21.58
N LEU A 278 -2.01 12.21 22.16
CA LEU A 278 -1.28 11.14 21.48
C LEU A 278 -2.03 10.68 20.23
N TYR A 279 -3.33 10.38 20.35
CA TYR A 279 -4.17 10.01 19.22
C TYR A 279 -4.19 11.07 18.13
N SER A 280 -4.41 12.34 18.51
CA SER A 280 -4.48 13.46 17.56
C SER A 280 -3.15 13.68 16.84
N LEU A 281 -2.02 13.61 17.55
CA LEU A 281 -0.69 13.73 16.95
C LEU A 281 -0.38 12.56 16.02
N SER A 282 -0.67 11.33 16.43
CA SER A 282 -0.52 10.15 15.57
C SER A 282 -1.38 10.24 14.31
N LEU A 283 -2.60 10.78 14.41
CA LEU A 283 -3.48 10.97 13.27
C LEU A 283 -2.96 12.03 12.29
N VAL A 284 -2.50 13.18 12.80
CA VAL A 284 -1.90 14.24 11.97
C VAL A 284 -0.66 13.72 11.24
N LEU A 285 0.23 13.03 11.95
CA LEU A 285 1.42 12.41 11.36
C LEU A 285 1.03 11.39 10.28
N LEU A 286 0.02 10.56 10.53
CA LEU A 286 -0.45 9.58 9.55
C LEU A 286 -0.98 10.24 8.26
N ILE A 287 -1.73 11.34 8.39
CA ILE A 287 -2.23 12.12 7.25
C ILE A 287 -1.06 12.73 6.45
N GLN A 288 0.04 13.07 7.11
CA GLN A 288 1.28 13.55 6.49
C GLN A 288 2.18 12.43 5.94
N GLY A 289 1.76 11.16 6.03
CA GLY A 289 2.52 10.02 5.55
C GLY A 289 3.43 9.36 6.59
N SER A 290 3.44 9.82 7.84
CA SER A 290 4.26 9.25 8.91
C SER A 290 3.45 8.33 9.82
N TRP A 291 3.77 7.04 9.81
CA TRP A 291 3.17 6.05 10.70
C TRP A 291 3.98 5.91 12.00
N VAL A 292 3.38 6.29 13.13
CA VAL A 292 4.01 6.25 14.46
C VAL A 292 3.34 5.23 15.40
N PRO A 293 4.04 4.72 16.43
CA PRO A 293 3.56 3.63 17.27
C PRO A 293 2.54 4.11 18.33
N LEU A 294 1.29 4.31 17.91
CA LEU A 294 0.18 4.74 18.76
C LEU A 294 -0.09 3.76 19.92
N VAL A 295 -0.27 2.47 19.60
CA VAL A 295 -0.67 1.46 20.59
C VAL A 295 0.42 1.21 21.65
N PRO A 296 1.70 0.97 21.28
CA PRO A 296 2.76 0.84 22.28
C PRO A 296 2.90 2.08 23.17
N SER A 297 2.77 3.27 22.60
CA SER A 297 2.86 4.53 23.36
C SER A 297 1.71 4.69 24.36
N ALA A 298 0.49 4.34 23.96
CA ALA A 298 -0.67 4.37 24.85
C ALA A 298 -0.54 3.37 26.01
N ILE A 299 -0.06 2.15 25.72
CA ILE A 299 0.22 1.13 26.74
C ILE A 299 1.32 1.61 27.69
N ALA A 300 2.41 2.18 27.16
CA ALA A 300 3.51 2.70 27.96
C ALA A 300 3.05 3.83 28.89
N LEU A 301 2.24 4.77 28.38
CA LEU A 301 1.65 5.85 29.16
C LEU A 301 0.81 5.34 30.34
N VAL A 302 -0.09 4.39 30.09
CA VAL A 302 -1.01 3.88 31.13
C VAL A 302 -0.29 2.97 32.13
N SER A 303 0.57 2.07 31.65
CA SER A 303 1.26 1.08 32.49
C SER A 303 2.26 1.73 33.44
N THR A 304 3.02 2.71 32.97
CA THR A 304 3.98 3.46 33.81
C THR A 304 3.27 4.24 34.91
N GLY A 305 2.15 4.88 34.58
CA GLY A 305 1.29 5.51 35.58
C GLY A 305 0.82 4.52 36.66
N GLY A 306 0.34 3.34 36.24
CA GLY A 306 -0.07 2.26 37.16
C GLY A 306 1.07 1.77 38.07
N MET A 307 2.28 1.60 37.51
CA MET A 307 3.46 1.20 38.28
C MET A 307 3.85 2.25 39.33
N VAL A 308 3.80 3.54 38.98
CA VAL A 308 4.08 4.63 39.94
C VAL A 308 3.04 4.69 41.05
N ILE A 309 1.76 4.45 40.75
CA ILE A 309 0.71 4.35 41.78
C ILE A 309 1.02 3.20 42.75
N ALA A 310 1.36 2.01 42.22
CA ALA A 310 1.66 0.84 43.04
C ALA A 310 2.93 1.03 43.90
N TYR A 311 3.93 1.72 43.37
CA TYR A 311 5.15 2.04 44.10
C TYR A 311 4.88 3.04 45.25
N THR A 312 4.19 4.14 44.95
CA THR A 312 3.89 5.19 45.94
C THR A 312 2.93 4.70 47.04
N SER A 313 1.97 3.83 46.72
CA SER A 313 1.08 3.24 47.72
C SER A 313 1.81 2.25 48.64
N LYS A 314 2.72 1.44 48.11
CA LYS A 314 3.61 0.58 48.92
C LYS A 314 4.50 1.40 49.85
N GLN A 315 5.08 2.49 49.35
CA GLN A 315 5.94 3.37 50.16
C GLN A 315 5.16 4.04 51.31
N GLN A 316 3.90 4.41 51.07
CA GLN A 316 3.00 4.91 52.11
C GLN A 316 2.63 3.82 53.14
N GLN A 317 2.43 2.58 52.72
CA GLN A 317 2.16 1.45 53.63
C GLN A 317 3.38 1.04 54.46
N GLN A 318 4.60 1.20 53.92
CA GLN A 318 5.86 0.85 54.60
C GLN A 318 6.41 1.95 55.51
N SER A 319 5.82 3.15 55.50
CA SER A 319 6.13 4.22 56.46
C SER A 319 5.04 4.29 57.52
N PRO A 320 5.07 3.45 58.58
CA PRO A 320 4.18 3.64 59.71
C PRO A 320 4.50 4.99 60.34
N SER A 321 3.45 5.76 60.64
CA SER A 321 3.49 7.06 61.31
C SER A 321 4.45 7.06 62.50
N THR A 322 5.65 7.58 62.30
CA THR A 322 6.45 8.18 63.37
C THR A 322 5.90 9.58 63.57
N ILE A 323 4.78 9.67 64.27
CA ILE A 323 4.36 10.92 64.91
C ILE A 323 4.13 10.56 66.37
N GLU A 324 5.14 10.88 67.16
CA GLU A 324 5.04 11.08 68.61
C GLU A 324 3.95 12.13 68.90
N SER A 325 2.99 11.77 69.75
CA SER A 325 2.63 12.49 70.98
C SER A 325 1.54 11.73 71.71
#